data_AF-A0A3A6NIP6-F1
#
_entry.id   AF-A0A3A6NIP6-F1
#
_cell.length_a   1.000
_cell.length_b   1.000
_cell.length_c   1.000
_cell.angle_alpha   90.00
_cell.angle_beta   90.00
_cell.angle_gamma   90.00
#
_symmetry.space_group_name_H-M   'P 1'
#
loop_
_entity.id
_entity.type
_entity.pdbx_description
1 polymer ?
#
loop_
_entity_poly.entity_id
_entity_poly.type
_entity_poly.pdbx_seq_one_letter_code
_entity_poly.pdbx_strand_id
1 'polypeptide(L)'
;MPEKFIKKSFFTIHGELQDQLKDKKQGFAVSIPVGEGLFPESLPPSLEIVLLDPAEMTVAFRKVSDARGINQKKGEWNVGPASSAAEKIIAWIDQMMSVKSGQNPYLVEEI
;
A
#
# COMPACT_ATOMS: atom_id res chain seq x y z
N MET A 1 -14.61 11.04 19.32
CA MET A 1 -14.42 9.57 19.25
C MET A 1 -13.24 9.34 18.34
N PRO A 2 -12.16 8.62 18.74
CA PRO A 2 -11.06 8.37 17.81
C PRO A 2 -11.61 7.54 16.64
N GLU A 3 -11.33 7.98 15.41
CA GLU A 3 -11.71 7.26 14.20
C GLU A 3 -11.18 5.83 14.30
N LYS A 4 -12.10 4.87 14.35
CA LYS A 4 -11.74 3.46 14.47
C LYS A 4 -11.22 3.03 13.10
N PHE A 5 -9.94 2.67 13.01
CA PHE A 5 -9.38 2.10 11.79
C PHE A 5 -10.20 0.88 11.35
N ILE A 6 -10.67 0.90 10.10
CA ILE A 6 -11.36 -0.23 9.47
C ILE A 6 -10.45 -0.80 8.40
N LYS A 7 -9.97 -2.04 8.60
CA LYS A 7 -9.20 -2.75 7.58
C LYS A 7 -10.11 -3.03 6.37
N LYS A 8 -9.78 -2.47 5.22
CA LYS A 8 -10.45 -2.79 3.95
C LYS A 8 -10.08 -4.21 3.50
N SER A 9 -11.03 -4.88 2.84
CA SER A 9 -10.80 -6.22 2.26
C SER A 9 -9.95 -6.15 0.98
N PHE A 10 -9.40 -7.29 0.56
CA PHE A 10 -8.70 -7.39 -0.72
C PHE A 10 -9.54 -6.92 -1.89
N PHE A 11 -10.78 -7.43 -2.02
CA PHE A 11 -11.67 -7.07 -3.11
C PHE A 11 -11.97 -5.58 -3.15
N THR A 12 -12.08 -4.94 -1.98
CA THR A 12 -12.27 -3.49 -1.88
C THR A 12 -11.05 -2.72 -2.38
N ILE A 13 -9.86 -3.05 -1.87
CA ILE A 13 -8.61 -2.36 -2.25
C ILE A 13 -8.30 -2.57 -3.73
N HIS A 14 -8.43 -3.81 -4.20
CA HIS A 14 -8.21 -4.16 -5.60
C HIS A 14 -9.19 -3.45 -6.53
N GLY A 15 -10.48 -3.43 -6.19
CA GLY A 15 -11.50 -2.71 -6.95
C GLY A 15 -11.22 -1.20 -7.02
N GLU A 16 -10.95 -0.57 -5.88
CA GLU A 16 -10.58 0.86 -5.82
C GLU A 16 -9.32 1.17 -6.64
N LEU A 17 -8.32 0.30 -6.60
CA LEU A 17 -7.11 0.45 -7.40
C LEU A 17 -7.40 0.31 -8.90
N GLN A 18 -8.16 -0.70 -9.29
CA GLN A 18 -8.56 -0.89 -10.68
C GLN A 18 -9.34 0.32 -11.19
N ASP A 19 -10.32 0.82 -10.44
CA ASP A 19 -11.12 1.98 -10.84
C ASP A 19 -10.27 3.25 -11.00
N GLN A 20 -9.25 3.43 -10.16
CA GLN A 20 -8.32 4.57 -10.27
C GLN A 20 -7.39 4.48 -11.48
N LEU A 21 -6.96 3.26 -11.85
CA LEU A 21 -6.06 3.02 -12.98
C LEU A 21 -6.80 2.84 -14.31
N LYS A 22 -8.09 2.51 -14.26
CA LYS A 22 -8.93 2.37 -15.44
C LYS A 22 -8.96 3.65 -16.25
N ASP A 23 -8.87 3.49 -17.57
CA ASP A 23 -8.84 4.57 -18.55
C ASP A 23 -7.65 5.55 -18.40
N LYS A 24 -6.65 5.20 -17.57
CA LYS A 24 -5.41 5.96 -17.47
C LYS A 24 -4.41 5.53 -18.52
N LYS A 25 -3.55 6.48 -18.89
CA LYS A 25 -2.43 6.22 -19.81
C LYS A 25 -1.29 5.56 -19.06
N GLN A 26 -0.47 4.80 -19.79
CA GLN A 26 0.83 4.35 -19.32
C GLN A 26 1.64 5.54 -18.75
N GLY A 27 2.33 5.29 -17.64
CA GLY A 27 3.07 6.29 -16.87
C GLY A 27 2.21 7.05 -15.86
N PHE A 28 0.89 6.83 -15.81
CA PHE A 28 0.07 7.39 -14.74
C PHE A 28 0.54 6.87 -13.38
N ALA A 29 0.76 7.79 -12.44
CA ALA A 29 1.23 7.48 -11.10
C ALA A 29 0.20 7.92 -10.06
N VAL A 30 0.04 7.10 -9.03
CA VAL A 30 -0.82 7.37 -7.88
C VAL A 30 -0.09 7.01 -6.59
N SER A 31 -0.36 7.76 -5.53
CA SER A 31 0.14 7.49 -4.19
C SER A 31 -1.04 7.09 -3.31
N ILE A 32 -1.02 5.86 -2.81
CA ILE A 32 -2.08 5.34 -1.96
C ILE A 32 -1.62 5.40 -0.50
N PRO A 33 -2.28 6.20 0.35
CA PRO A 33 -2.04 6.15 1.79
C PRO A 33 -2.53 4.80 2.34
N VAL A 34 -1.70 4.18 3.16
CA VAL A 34 -1.92 2.86 3.73
C VAL A 34 -2.05 3.02 5.24
N GLY A 35 -3.12 2.49 5.82
CA GLY A 35 -3.27 2.51 7.28
C GLY A 35 -3.67 3.86 7.87
N GLU A 36 -4.39 4.70 7.12
CA GLU A 36 -4.95 5.96 7.66
C GLU A 36 -5.69 5.73 8.98
N GLY A 37 -5.38 6.52 10.01
CA GLY A 37 -5.96 6.37 11.35
C GLY A 37 -5.38 5.23 12.21
N LEU A 38 -4.42 4.43 11.70
CA LEU A 38 -3.68 3.49 12.56
C LEU A 38 -2.78 4.22 13.54
N PHE A 39 -2.10 5.29 13.09
CA PHE A 39 -1.19 6.09 13.90
C PHE A 39 -1.63 7.56 13.83
N PRO A 40 -2.52 8.03 14.73
CA PRO A 40 -3.11 9.37 14.65
C PRO A 40 -2.08 10.51 14.78
N GLU A 41 -0.93 10.23 15.40
CA GLU A 41 0.13 11.21 15.64
C GLU A 41 1.18 11.25 14.52
N SER A 42 1.00 10.48 13.45
CA SER A 42 1.93 10.46 12.32
C SER A 42 1.21 10.45 10.97
N LEU A 43 1.94 10.84 9.92
CA LEU A 43 1.43 10.73 8.56
C LEU A 43 1.25 9.25 8.19
N PRO A 44 0.17 8.89 7.49
CA PRO A 44 0.01 7.52 7.03
C PRO A 44 1.13 7.19 6.04
N PRO A 45 1.71 5.98 6.11
CA PRO A 45 2.61 5.54 5.07
C PRO A 45 1.95 5.53 3.71
N SER A 46 2.74 5.67 2.66
CA SER A 46 2.23 5.64 1.28
C SER A 46 2.93 4.61 0.42
N LEU A 47 2.15 4.06 -0.51
CA LEU A 47 2.61 3.17 -1.57
C LEU A 47 2.43 3.90 -2.90
N GLU A 48 3.53 4.08 -3.62
CA GLU A 48 3.54 4.68 -4.95
C GLU A 48 3.30 3.57 -5.98
N ILE A 49 2.36 3.79 -6.90
CA ILE A 49 1.99 2.87 -7.98
C ILE A 49 2.08 3.63 -9.30
N VAL A 50 2.71 3.02 -10.29
CA VAL A 50 2.84 3.55 -11.65
C VAL A 50 2.27 2.52 -12.62
N LEU A 51 1.33 2.94 -13.45
CA LEU A 51 0.76 2.10 -14.51
C LEU A 51 1.78 1.91 -15.62
N LEU A 52 2.22 0.67 -15.84
CA LEU A 52 3.17 0.33 -16.90
C LEU A 52 2.46 -0.11 -18.17
N ASP A 53 1.37 -0.88 -18.03
CA ASP A 53 0.58 -1.35 -19.15
C ASP A 53 -0.93 -1.28 -18.80
N PRO A 54 -1.70 -0.38 -19.44
CA PRO A 54 -3.15 -0.29 -19.25
C PRO A 54 -3.94 -1.49 -19.77
N ALA A 55 -3.46 -2.18 -20.81
CA ALA A 55 -4.16 -3.31 -21.41
C ALA A 55 -4.08 -4.56 -20.52
N GLU A 56 -2.91 -4.79 -19.93
CA GLU A 56 -2.67 -5.92 -19.01
C GLU A 56 -2.87 -5.55 -17.53
N MET A 57 -3.12 -4.27 -17.23
CA MET A 57 -3.19 -3.75 -15.86
C MET A 57 -1.92 -4.07 -15.04
N THR A 58 -0.77 -3.94 -15.69
CA THR A 58 0.54 -4.16 -15.08
C THR A 58 1.05 -2.86 -14.48
N VAL A 59 1.54 -2.92 -13.24
CA VAL A 59 1.97 -1.77 -12.45
C VAL A 59 3.36 -1.98 -11.85
N ALA A 60 4.11 -0.91 -11.71
CA ALA A 60 5.25 -0.82 -10.81
C ALA A 60 4.79 -0.23 -9.48
N PHE A 61 5.22 -0.77 -8.34
CA PHE A 61 4.87 -0.23 -7.05
C PHE A 61 6.00 -0.30 -6.03
N ARG A 62 6.05 0.68 -5.11
CA ARG A 62 7.03 0.71 -4.02
C ARG A 62 6.47 1.40 -2.77
N LYS A 63 7.03 1.05 -1.61
CA LYS A 63 6.79 1.80 -0.36
C LYS A 63 7.57 3.12 -0.40
N VAL A 64 6.96 4.22 0.03
CA VAL A 64 7.61 5.54 0.08
C VAL A 64 8.05 5.92 1.49
N SER A 65 7.54 5.22 2.50
CA SER A 65 7.87 5.45 3.90
C SER A 65 7.80 4.17 4.73
N ASP A 66 8.30 4.23 5.97
CA ASP A 66 8.17 3.16 6.95
C ASP A 66 6.72 3.01 7.49
N ALA A 67 6.48 1.95 8.25
CA ALA A 67 5.16 1.61 8.81
C ALA A 67 4.55 2.69 9.72
N ARG A 68 5.34 3.63 10.24
CA ARG A 68 4.85 4.75 11.07
C ARG A 68 4.79 6.06 10.28
N GLY A 69 5.22 6.08 9.02
CA GLY A 69 5.35 7.29 8.21
C GLY A 69 6.44 8.25 8.71
N ILE A 70 7.36 7.78 9.56
CA ILE A 70 8.39 8.62 10.20
C ILE A 70 9.60 8.76 9.27
N ASN A 71 10.10 7.64 8.73
CA ASN A 71 11.18 7.67 7.74
C ASN A 71 10.62 7.54 6.32
N GLN A 72 10.92 8.52 5.47
CA GLN A 72 10.59 8.50 4.03
C GLN A 72 11.67 7.79 3.21
N LYS A 73 11.97 6.53 3.56
CA LYS A 73 12.86 5.69 2.74
C LYS A 73 12.04 5.01 1.66
N LYS A 74 12.29 5.39 0.40
CA LYS A 74 11.72 4.71 -0.77
C LYS A 74 12.29 3.29 -0.84
N GLY A 75 11.40 2.30 -0.86
CA GLY A 75 11.76 0.90 -1.10
C GLY A 75 12.02 0.62 -2.58
N GLU A 76 12.33 -0.64 -2.85
CA GLU A 76 12.54 -1.13 -4.21
C GLU A 76 11.24 -1.17 -5.02
N TRP A 77 11.38 -1.03 -6.34
CA TRP A 77 10.27 -1.19 -7.27
C TRP A 77 9.95 -2.66 -7.46
N ASN A 78 8.69 -3.00 -7.24
CA ASN A 78 8.12 -4.30 -7.55
C ASN A 78 7.26 -4.13 -8.80
N VAL A 79 7.28 -5.10 -9.71
CA VAL A 79 6.48 -5.06 -10.95
C VAL A 79 5.57 -6.27 -11.01
N GLY A 80 4.31 -6.05 -11.33
CA GLY A 80 3.33 -7.13 -11.44
C GLY A 80 1.93 -6.63 -11.77
N PRO A 81 0.92 -7.51 -11.78
CA PRO A 81 -0.46 -7.11 -11.98
C PRO A 81 -0.95 -6.21 -10.83
N ALA A 82 -1.96 -5.39 -11.09
CA ALA A 82 -2.59 -4.53 -10.07
C ALA A 82 -3.07 -5.32 -8.83
N SER A 83 -3.43 -6.60 -8.98
CA SER A 83 -3.75 -7.49 -7.86
C SER A 83 -2.58 -7.68 -6.88
N SER A 84 -1.35 -7.83 -7.38
CA SER A 84 -0.16 -7.96 -6.53
C SER A 84 0.11 -6.68 -5.72
N ALA A 85 -0.16 -5.50 -6.29
CA ALA A 85 -0.08 -4.25 -5.55
C ALA A 85 -1.13 -4.21 -4.42
N ALA A 86 -2.36 -4.65 -4.68
CA ALA A 86 -3.41 -4.73 -3.66
C ALA A 86 -3.08 -5.72 -2.53
N GLU A 87 -2.51 -6.89 -2.86
CA GLU A 87 -2.01 -7.85 -1.86
C GLU A 87 -0.91 -7.22 -0.99
N LYS A 88 0.03 -6.49 -1.59
CA LYS A 88 1.09 -5.82 -0.84
C LYS A 88 0.56 -4.75 0.11
N ILE A 89 -0.45 -3.99 -0.31
CA ILE A 89 -1.14 -3.02 0.55
C ILE A 89 -1.70 -3.71 1.80
N ILE A 90 -2.39 -4.84 1.64
CA ILE A 90 -2.97 -5.60 2.76
C ILE A 90 -1.89 -6.16 3.68
N ALA A 91 -0.88 -6.82 3.12
CA ALA A 91 0.22 -7.37 3.89
C ALA A 91 0.91 -6.28 4.73
N TRP A 92 1.01 -5.07 4.16
CA TRP A 92 1.58 -3.94 4.88
C TRP A 92 0.64 -3.38 5.96
N ILE A 93 -0.68 -3.32 5.72
CA ILE A 93 -1.67 -3.01 6.77
C ILE A 93 -1.56 -4.00 7.93
N ASP A 94 -1.41 -5.29 7.64
CA ASP A 94 -1.25 -6.32 8.67
C ASP A 94 0.04 -6.14 9.47
N GLN A 95 1.15 -5.84 8.80
CA GLN A 95 2.40 -5.49 9.45
C GLN A 95 2.23 -4.27 10.38
N MET A 96 1.52 -3.23 9.94
CA MET A 96 1.27 -2.03 10.76
C MET A 96 0.40 -2.30 11.97
N MET A 97 -0.65 -3.13 11.83
CA MET A 97 -1.48 -3.53 12.95
C MET A 97 -0.69 -4.34 13.99
N SER A 98 0.22 -5.21 13.54
CA SER A 98 1.14 -5.94 14.42
C SER A 98 2.05 -4.97 15.20
N VAL A 99 2.65 -4.02 14.50
CA VAL A 99 3.48 -2.94 15.11
C VAL A 99 2.68 -2.12 16.13
N LYS A 100 1.43 -1.74 15.82
CA LYS A 100 0.55 -0.98 16.72
C LYS A 100 0.19 -1.78 17.97
N SER A 101 0.00 -3.09 17.83
CA SER A 101 -0.37 -3.99 18.92
C SER A 101 0.82 -4.37 19.81
N GLY A 102 2.03 -3.89 19.50
CA GLY A 102 3.26 -4.26 20.20
C GLY A 102 3.67 -5.72 19.99
N GLN A 103 3.08 -6.40 19.01
CA GLN A 103 3.52 -7.73 18.60
C GLN A 103 4.79 -7.56 17.78
N ASN A 104 5.86 -8.24 18.18
CA ASN A 104 7.15 -8.19 17.50
C ASN A 104 6.94 -8.58 16.02
N PRO A 105 7.29 -7.74 15.03
CA PRO A 105 7.18 -8.12 13.63
C PRO A 105 8.25 -9.16 13.36
N TYR A 106 7.91 -10.44 13.55
CA TYR A 106 8.76 -11.53 13.09
C TYR A 106 9.05 -11.32 11.61
N LEU A 107 10.34 -11.10 11.32
CA LEU A 107 11.07 -11.60 10.16
C LEU A 107 10.14 -12.12 9.05
N VAL A 108 9.63 -11.21 8.22
CA VAL A 108 9.33 -11.59 6.84
C VAL A 108 10.64 -11.34 6.12
N GLU A 109 11.45 -12.38 6.01
CA GLU A 109 12.65 -12.38 5.17
C GLU A 109 12.28 -11.81 3.80
N GLU A 110 13.17 -10.94 3.29
CA GLU A 110 13.17 -10.56 1.88
C GLU A 110 13.30 -11.85 1.05
N ILE A 111 12.24 -12.23 0.34
CA ILE A 111 12.28 -13.16 -0.80
C ILE A 111 11.83 -12.39 -2.03
#